data_AF-A0A7J0F1N2-F1
#
_entry.id   AF-A0A7J0F1N2-F1
#
_cell.length_a   1.000
_cell.length_b   1.000
_cell.length_c   1.000
_cell.angle_alpha   90.00
_cell.angle_beta   90.00
_cell.angle_gamma   90.00
#
_symmetry.space_group_name_H-M   'P 1'
#
loop_
_entity.id
_entity.type
_entity.pdbx_description
1 polymer ?
#
loop_
_entity_poly.entity_id
_entity_poly.type
_entity_poly.pdbx_seq_one_letter_code
_entity_poly.pdbx_strand_id
1 'polypeptide(L)'
;MHTFTWRHQPTEAGLPVGYKGCQFHRVIKDFMIQAGDFLKGDGSGCVSIYGSKFEDENFIAKHTGPGLLSMFFLTCAKCDWLDNKHVVFGRVLGDGLLVVRKIENVATGPNNRPKLACVIAECGEM
;
A
#
# COMPACT_ATOMS: atom_id res chain seq x y z
N MET A 1 -5.91 7.94 28.58
CA MET A 1 -4.79 8.25 27.67
C MET A 1 -3.97 6.98 27.49
N HIS A 2 -4.08 6.32 26.35
CA HIS A 2 -3.16 5.22 25.99
C HIS A 2 -2.21 5.76 24.94
N THR A 3 -0.98 5.99 25.35
CA THR A 3 0.16 6.31 24.49
C THR A 3 0.48 5.06 23.67
N PHE A 4 0.12 5.06 22.39
CA PHE A 4 0.64 4.10 21.43
C PHE A 4 2.13 4.38 21.26
N THR A 5 2.96 3.56 21.91
CA THR A 5 4.40 3.55 21.64
C THR A 5 4.63 2.66 20.42
N TRP A 6 4.98 3.27 19.29
CA TRP A 6 5.53 2.58 18.12
C TRP A 6 6.88 1.95 18.50
N ARG A 7 6.86 0.84 19.23
CA ARG A 7 8.06 0.01 19.40
C ARG A 7 8.28 -0.73 18.09
N HIS A 8 9.45 -0.53 17.49
CA HIS A 8 10.02 -1.43 16.48
C HIS A 8 10.14 -2.84 17.08
N GLN A 9 9.05 -3.59 17.13
CA GLN A 9 9.14 -5.02 17.37
C GLN A 9 9.53 -5.68 16.05
N PRO A 10 10.67 -6.40 15.99
CA PRO A 10 10.95 -7.24 14.84
C PRO A 10 9.84 -8.29 14.72
N THR A 11 9.45 -8.63 13.49
CA THR A 11 8.63 -9.82 13.22
C THR A 11 9.28 -11.07 13.81
N GLU A 12 8.55 -12.19 13.93
CA GLU A 12 9.15 -13.50 14.32
C GLU A 12 10.35 -13.90 13.43
N ALA A 13 10.49 -13.30 12.24
CA ALA A 13 11.60 -13.47 11.31
C ALA A 13 12.78 -12.47 11.50
N GLY A 14 12.75 -11.61 12.52
CA GLY A 14 13.79 -10.60 12.77
C GLY A 14 13.74 -9.37 11.85
N LEU A 15 12.74 -9.27 10.97
CA LEU A 15 12.63 -8.19 9.98
C LEU A 15 11.93 -6.95 10.58
N PRO A 16 12.37 -5.73 10.21
CA PRO A 16 11.71 -4.49 10.63
C PRO A 16 10.25 -4.49 10.20
N VAL A 17 9.33 -4.28 11.15
CA VAL A 17 7.91 -4.07 10.84
C VAL A 17 7.72 -2.61 10.42
N GLY A 18 7.30 -2.41 9.17
CA GLY A 18 6.96 -1.07 8.67
C GLY A 18 7.11 -0.93 7.17
N TYR A 19 6.66 0.21 6.66
CA TYR A 19 6.72 0.52 5.23
C TYR A 19 8.00 1.25 4.82
N LYS A 20 8.83 1.68 5.78
CA LYS A 20 10.11 2.33 5.49
C LYS A 20 11.03 1.37 4.73
N GLY A 21 11.53 1.81 3.57
CA GLY A 21 12.33 1.01 2.65
C GLY A 21 11.52 0.06 1.77
N CYS A 22 10.19 -0.02 1.95
CA CYS A 22 9.33 -0.84 1.10
C CYS A 22 9.22 -0.24 -0.31
N GLN A 23 9.15 -1.11 -1.31
CA GLN A 23 9.08 -0.72 -2.72
C GLN A 23 7.68 -0.91 -3.27
N PHE A 24 7.31 -0.06 -4.23
CA PHE A 24 6.16 -0.32 -5.09
C PHE A 24 6.55 -1.41 -6.10
N HIS A 25 6.10 -2.63 -5.86
CA HIS A 25 6.47 -3.79 -6.66
C HIS A 25 5.59 -3.94 -7.92
N ARG A 26 4.43 -3.27 -7.97
CA ARG A 26 3.52 -3.28 -9.12
C ARG A 26 2.86 -1.92 -9.31
N VAL A 27 2.90 -1.40 -10.53
CA VAL A 27 2.32 -0.11 -10.94
C VAL A 27 1.55 -0.32 -12.24
N ILE A 28 0.24 -0.08 -12.22
CA ILE A 28 -0.62 -0.21 -13.40
C ILE A 28 -1.29 1.14 -13.63
N LYS A 29 -0.90 1.79 -14.72
CA LYS A 29 -1.47 3.08 -15.14
C LYS A 29 -2.97 2.96 -15.34
N ASP A 30 -3.70 3.99 -14.91
CA ASP A 30 -5.17 4.08 -14.95
C ASP A 30 -5.87 2.99 -14.13
N PHE A 31 -5.15 2.37 -13.19
CA PHE A 31 -5.71 1.36 -12.30
C PHE A 31 -5.24 1.56 -10.85
N MET A 32 -4.01 1.17 -10.51
CA MET A 32 -3.52 1.19 -9.13
C MET A 32 -2.00 1.07 -9.02
N ILE A 33 -1.48 1.48 -7.86
CA ILE A 33 -0.09 1.25 -7.44
C ILE A 33 -0.09 0.39 -6.18
N GLN A 34 0.73 -0.66 -6.15
CA GLN A 34 0.78 -1.65 -5.07
C GLN A 34 2.15 -1.63 -4.39
N ALA A 35 2.13 -1.62 -3.06
CA ALA A 35 3.31 -1.62 -2.19
C ALA A 35 3.04 -2.50 -0.96
N GLY A 36 3.84 -2.35 0.08
CA GLY A 36 3.58 -2.98 1.38
C GLY A 36 4.10 -4.41 1.54
N ASP A 37 4.69 -4.99 0.49
CA ASP A 37 5.52 -6.18 0.64
C ASP A 37 6.94 -5.75 1.08
N PHE A 38 7.14 -5.66 2.40
CA PHE A 38 8.44 -5.37 3.02
C PHE A 38 9.24 -6.64 3.37
N LEU A 39 8.66 -7.83 3.16
CA LEU A 39 9.33 -9.11 3.45
C LEU A 39 10.12 -9.62 2.26
N LYS A 40 9.48 -9.66 1.08
CA LYS A 40 10.03 -10.25 -0.14
C LYS A 40 10.13 -9.25 -1.28
N GLY A 41 9.29 -8.20 -1.27
CA GLY A 41 9.26 -7.17 -2.30
C GLY A 41 8.81 -7.67 -3.68
N ASP A 42 8.05 -8.76 -3.72
CA ASP A 42 7.52 -9.39 -4.95
C ASP A 42 5.98 -9.48 -5.00
N GLY A 43 5.32 -9.11 -3.90
CA GLY A 43 3.87 -9.15 -3.71
C GLY A 43 3.39 -10.39 -2.97
N SER A 44 4.27 -11.34 -2.62
CA SER A 44 3.91 -12.55 -1.87
C SER A 44 4.09 -12.42 -0.36
N GLY A 45 4.79 -11.38 0.09
CA GLY A 45 4.89 -11.05 1.51
C GLY A 45 3.61 -10.38 2.01
N CYS A 46 2.94 -11.01 2.97
CA CYS A 46 1.80 -10.45 3.70
C CYS A 46 2.02 -10.68 5.19
N VAL A 47 2.31 -9.60 5.92
CA VAL A 47 2.35 -9.58 7.37
C VAL A 47 1.49 -8.43 7.86
N SER A 48 0.64 -8.72 8.82
CA SER A 48 -0.13 -7.74 9.56
C SER A 48 0.42 -7.63 10.99
N ILE A 49 0.10 -6.54 11.68
CA ILE A 49 0.42 -6.38 13.11
C ILE A 49 -0.30 -7.41 14.00
N TYR A 50 -1.34 -8.07 13.47
CA TYR A 50 -2.11 -9.11 14.14
C TYR A 50 -1.62 -10.54 13.82
N GLY A 51 -0.55 -10.68 13.01
CA GLY A 51 -0.05 -11.97 12.52
C GLY A 51 -0.21 -12.15 11.01
N SER A 52 -0.51 -13.37 10.55
CA SER A 52 -0.49 -13.73 9.13
C SER A 52 -1.70 -13.23 8.33
N LYS A 53 -2.90 -13.16 8.93
CA LYS A 53 -4.13 -12.68 8.30
C LYS A 53 -5.07 -12.06 9.35
N PHE A 54 -5.90 -11.12 8.92
CA PHE A 54 -7.01 -10.56 9.69
C PHE A 54 -8.27 -10.59 8.82
N GLU A 55 -9.45 -10.60 9.44
CA GLU A 55 -10.73 -10.59 8.71
C GLU A 55 -11.04 -9.20 8.16
N ASP A 56 -11.75 -9.14 7.03
CA ASP A 56 -12.19 -7.89 6.43
C ASP A 56 -13.18 -7.16 7.36
N GLU A 57 -12.83 -5.96 7.84
CA GLU A 57 -13.64 -5.24 8.84
C GLU A 57 -15.00 -4.79 8.29
N ASN A 58 -15.03 -4.00 7.21
CA ASN A 58 -16.27 -3.48 6.65
C ASN A 58 -16.11 -2.97 5.20
N PHE A 59 -17.12 -3.17 4.34
CA PHE A 59 -17.12 -2.74 2.94
C PHE A 59 -17.94 -1.45 2.69
N ILE A 60 -18.00 -0.55 3.68
CA ILE A 60 -18.75 0.73 3.57
C ILE A 60 -18.17 1.62 2.47
N ALA A 61 -16.84 1.76 2.45
CA ALA A 61 -16.15 2.61 1.51
C ALA A 61 -15.91 1.86 0.18
N LYS A 62 -16.24 2.52 -0.92
CA LYS A 62 -16.14 1.99 -2.29
C LYS A 62 -15.00 2.63 -3.06
N HIS A 63 -14.48 1.95 -4.07
CA HIS A 63 -13.38 2.41 -4.93
C HIS A 63 -13.86 3.41 -5.99
N THR A 64 -14.45 4.51 -5.54
CA THR A 64 -15.16 5.48 -6.39
C THR A 64 -14.25 6.38 -7.23
N GLY A 65 -12.93 6.39 -6.97
CA GLY A 65 -12.00 7.26 -7.68
C GLY A 65 -10.54 7.08 -7.26
N PRO A 66 -9.64 7.94 -7.78
CA PRO A 66 -8.23 7.91 -7.48
C PRO A 66 -7.91 8.36 -6.05
N GLY A 67 -6.78 7.88 -5.53
CA GLY A 67 -6.27 8.25 -4.21
C GLY A 67 -6.94 7.53 -3.05
N LEU A 68 -7.71 6.47 -3.30
CA LEU A 68 -8.27 5.64 -2.24
C LEU A 68 -7.25 4.57 -1.84
N LEU A 69 -7.04 4.43 -0.53
CA LEU A 69 -6.12 3.48 0.06
C LEU A 69 -6.90 2.22 0.46
N SER A 70 -6.49 1.09 -0.11
CA SER A 70 -6.99 -0.24 0.20
C SER A 70 -5.84 -1.16 0.59
N MET A 71 -6.14 -2.40 1.02
CA MET A 71 -5.15 -3.36 1.52
C MET A 71 -3.99 -3.52 0.54
N PHE A 72 -2.89 -2.82 0.85
CA PHE A 72 -1.62 -2.80 0.11
C PHE A 72 -1.60 -2.08 -1.26
N PHE A 73 -2.64 -1.35 -1.64
CA PHE A 73 -2.63 -0.56 -2.88
C PHE A 73 -3.38 0.77 -2.80
N LEU A 74 -2.99 1.69 -3.69
CA LEU A 74 -3.62 2.99 -3.91
C LEU A 74 -4.27 3.02 -5.30
N THR A 75 -5.54 3.41 -5.37
CA THR A 75 -6.24 3.54 -6.64
C THR A 75 -5.74 4.75 -7.43
N CYS A 76 -5.64 4.60 -8.75
CA CYS A 76 -5.36 5.69 -9.68
C CYS A 76 -6.55 6.00 -10.61
N ALA A 77 -7.58 5.15 -10.58
CA ALA A 77 -8.85 5.35 -11.25
C ALA A 77 -9.99 4.78 -10.39
N LYS A 78 -11.22 4.88 -10.90
CA LYS A 78 -12.40 4.22 -10.33
C LYS A 78 -12.31 2.71 -10.57
N CYS A 79 -12.47 1.90 -9.52
CA CYS A 79 -12.26 0.46 -9.55
C CYS A 79 -13.45 -0.30 -8.94
N ASP A 80 -14.67 -0.07 -9.44
CA ASP A 80 -15.91 -0.61 -8.85
C ASP A 80 -15.91 -2.14 -8.72
N TRP A 81 -15.16 -2.86 -9.56
CA TRP A 81 -15.06 -4.32 -9.53
C TRP A 81 -14.27 -4.89 -8.34
N LEU A 82 -13.58 -4.02 -7.58
CA LEU A 82 -12.87 -4.34 -6.34
C LEU A 82 -13.75 -4.14 -5.10
N ASP A 83 -14.92 -3.51 -5.24
CA ASP A 83 -15.85 -3.33 -4.14
C ASP A 83 -16.30 -4.69 -3.57
N ASN A 84 -16.41 -4.77 -2.24
CA ASN A 84 -16.70 -6.00 -1.49
C ASN A 84 -15.65 -7.11 -1.59
N LYS A 85 -14.51 -6.86 -2.23
CA LYS A 85 -13.35 -7.78 -2.28
C LYS A 85 -12.13 -7.21 -1.59
N HIS A 86 -12.02 -5.88 -1.55
CA HIS A 86 -10.94 -5.18 -0.90
C HIS A 86 -11.52 -4.07 -0.04
N VAL A 87 -11.08 -4.00 1.22
CA VAL A 87 -11.51 -2.96 2.16
C VAL A 87 -10.80 -1.66 1.83
N VAL A 88 -11.56 -0.57 1.63
CA VAL A 88 -11.01 0.79 1.55
C VAL A 88 -10.98 1.35 2.97
N PHE A 89 -9.79 1.72 3.45
CA PHE A 89 -9.60 2.20 4.82
C PHE A 89 -9.01 3.61 4.92
N GLY A 90 -8.66 4.23 3.78
CA GLY A 90 -8.10 5.57 3.78
C GLY A 90 -8.17 6.26 2.43
N ARG A 91 -7.71 7.52 2.41
CA ARG A 91 -7.54 8.29 1.18
C ARG A 91 -6.32 9.21 1.29
N VAL A 92 -5.72 9.49 0.14
CA VAL A 92 -4.64 10.46 0.01
C VAL A 92 -5.22 11.87 0.14
N LEU A 93 -4.52 12.73 0.88
CA LEU A 93 -4.91 14.10 1.14
C LEU A 93 -3.96 15.08 0.46
N GLY A 94 -4.48 16.27 0.10
CA GLY A 94 -3.70 17.38 -0.44
C GLY A 94 -2.85 17.01 -1.65
N ASP A 95 -1.60 17.49 -1.64
CA ASP A 95 -0.65 17.32 -2.75
C ASP A 95 -0.10 15.89 -2.88
N GLY A 96 -0.44 14.99 -1.95
CA GLY A 96 -0.01 13.59 -2.02
C GLY A 96 -0.49 12.89 -3.30
N LEU A 97 -1.62 13.32 -3.88
CA LEU A 97 -2.14 12.75 -5.12
C LEU A 97 -1.20 13.00 -6.30
N LEU A 98 -0.45 14.11 -6.31
CA LEU A 98 0.55 14.37 -7.34
C LEU A 98 1.70 13.35 -7.30
N VAL A 99 2.09 12.92 -6.10
CA VAL A 99 3.11 11.87 -5.92
C VAL A 99 2.60 10.52 -6.44
N VAL A 100 1.34 10.17 -6.13
CA VAL A 100 0.69 8.97 -6.66
C VAL A 100 0.69 8.97 -8.19
N ARG A 101 0.31 10.10 -8.82
CA ARG A 101 0.33 10.25 -10.28
C ARG A 101 1.73 10.17 -10.88
N LYS A 102 2.76 10.67 -10.18
CA LYS A 102 4.16 10.52 -10.62
C LYS A 102 4.58 9.05 -10.62
N ILE A 103 4.27 8.31 -9.55
CA ILE A 103 4.58 6.88 -9.44
C ILE A 103 3.83 6.09 -10.53
N GLU A 104 2.55 6.39 -10.72
CA GLU A 104 1.70 5.76 -11.74
C GLU A 104 2.28 5.87 -13.17
N ASN A 105 2.95 6.97 -13.50
CA ASN A 105 3.51 7.22 -14.83
C ASN A 105 4.96 6.71 -15.00
N VAL A 106 5.52 6.01 -14.01
CA VAL A 106 6.84 5.38 -14.16
C VAL A 106 6.79 4.27 -15.19
N ALA A 107 7.82 4.18 -16.02
CA ALA A 107 7.94 3.09 -16.99
C ALA A 107 8.00 1.73 -16.28
N THR A 108 7.12 0.82 -16.67
CA THR A 108 7.05 -0.54 -16.11
C THR A 108 7.63 -1.57 -17.08
N GLY A 109 8.10 -2.68 -16.52
CA GLY A 109 8.55 -3.86 -17.24
C GLY A 109 7.54 -5.01 -17.14
N PRO A 110 8.00 -6.26 -17.37
CA PRO A 110 7.18 -7.45 -17.17
C PRO A 110 6.49 -7.47 -15.80
N ASN A 111 5.27 -8.03 -15.73
CA ASN A 111 4.43 -8.06 -14.53
C ASN A 111 4.05 -6.68 -13.95
N ASN A 112 4.17 -5.61 -14.73
CA ASN A 112 3.91 -4.23 -14.32
C ASN A 112 4.83 -3.76 -13.19
N ARG A 113 6.04 -4.33 -13.08
CA ARG A 113 7.05 -3.90 -12.10
C ARG A 113 7.72 -2.61 -12.59
N PRO A 114 7.83 -1.56 -11.76
CA PRO A 114 8.56 -0.34 -12.13
C PRO A 114 10.00 -0.64 -12.55
N LYS A 115 10.46 -0.07 -13.68
CA LYS A 115 11.87 -0.15 -14.10
C LYS A 115 12.78 0.66 -13.18
N LEU A 116 12.24 1.75 -12.64
CA LEU A 116 12.88 2.56 -11.60
C LEU A 116 12.28 2.20 -10.27
N ALA A 117 13.12 1.87 -9.29
CA ALA A 117 12.69 1.53 -7.95
C ALA A 117 11.99 2.73 -7.31
N CYS A 118 10.68 2.59 -7.06
CA CYS A 118 9.91 3.55 -6.28
C CYS A 118 9.88 3.05 -4.83
N VAL A 119 10.54 3.77 -3.93
CA VAL A 119 10.78 3.34 -2.55
C VAL A 119 10.17 4.34 -1.58
N ILE A 120 9.55 3.84 -0.52
CA ILE A 120 9.11 4.66 0.62
C ILE A 120 10.35 4.97 1.46
N ALA A 121 10.96 6.13 1.23
CA ALA A 121 12.19 6.51 1.92
C ALA A 121 11.98 6.65 3.43
N GLU A 122 10.87 7.27 3.83
CA GLU A 122 10.48 7.50 5.23
C GLU A 122 8.96 7.37 5.36
N CYS A 123 8.49 6.94 6.53
CA CYS A 123 7.07 6.89 6.88
C CYS A 123 6.87 7.10 8.38
N GLY A 124 5.74 7.67 8.76
CA GLY A 124 5.37 7.93 10.15
C GLY A 124 3.94 8.43 10.26
N GLU A 125 3.57 8.84 11.47
CA GLU A 125 2.28 9.49 11.79
C GLU A 125 2.48 11.00 11.88
N MET A 126 1.44 11.78 11.56
CA MET A 126 1.43 13.25 11.60
C MET A 126 0.43 13.76 12.63
#